data_AF-A0A0A1VWU9-F1
#
_entry.id   AF-A0A0A1VWU9-F1
#
_cell.length_a   1.000
_cell.length_b   1.000
_cell.length_c   1.000
_cell.angle_alpha   90.00
_cell.angle_beta   90.00
_cell.angle_gamma   90.00
#
_symmetry.space_group_name_H-M   'P 1'
#
loop_
_entity.id
_entity.type
_entity.pdbx_description
1 polymer ?
#
loop_
_entity_poly.entity_id
_entity_poly.type
_entity_poly.pdbx_seq_one_letter_code
_entity_poly.pdbx_strand_id
1 'polypeptide(L)'
;MGLALGAVWENQRLSLPLGGNLARFEARALVVKATVEQFPAVDLAFAWTQDKYAPLILGQMNFFLAFDVCFYRYDLAFEISQK
;
A
#
# COMPACT_ATOMS: atom_id res chain seq x y z
N MET A 1 -3.53 -10.19 -1.67
CA MET A 1 -4.02 -8.80 -1.58
C MET A 1 -4.47 -8.27 -2.95
N GLY A 2 -3.59 -7.95 -3.91
CA GLY A 2 -4.01 -7.36 -5.19
C GLY A 2 -5.10 -8.14 -5.95
N LEU A 3 -4.98 -9.46 -6.03
CA LEU A 3 -6.02 -10.34 -6.61
C LEU A 3 -7.37 -10.23 -5.88
N ALA A 4 -7.36 -10.11 -4.55
CA ALA A 4 -8.58 -9.97 -3.75
C ALA A 4 -9.26 -8.61 -3.94
N LEU A 5 -8.52 -7.61 -4.44
CA LEU A 5 -9.03 -6.30 -4.84
C LEU A 5 -9.48 -6.28 -6.31
N GLY A 6 -9.50 -7.43 -6.99
CA GLY A 6 -9.89 -7.56 -8.40
C GLY A 6 -8.82 -7.16 -9.41
N ALA A 7 -7.58 -6.90 -8.97
CA ALA A 7 -6.48 -6.59 -9.88
C ALA A 7 -5.99 -7.85 -10.61
N VAL A 8 -5.57 -7.70 -11.87
CA VAL A 8 -5.04 -8.79 -12.73
C VAL A 8 -3.57 -8.54 -12.98
N TRP A 9 -2.66 -9.36 -12.44
CA TRP A 9 -1.20 -9.12 -12.44
C TRP A 9 -0.63 -8.68 -13.80
N GLU A 10 -1.09 -9.31 -14.87
CA GLU A 10 -0.65 -9.14 -16.24
C GLU A 10 -1.00 -7.77 -16.83
N ASN A 11 -2.02 -7.11 -16.30
CA ASN A 11 -2.41 -5.76 -16.73
C ASN A 11 -1.45 -4.68 -16.20
N GLN A 12 -0.65 -4.99 -15.17
CA GLN A 12 0.28 -4.05 -14.58
C GLN A 12 1.59 -4.16 -15.36
N ARG A 13 1.97 -3.07 -16.03
CA ARG A 13 3.13 -3.06 -16.93
C ARG A 13 4.33 -2.30 -16.36
N LEU A 14 4.08 -1.41 -15.40
CA LEU A 14 5.12 -0.61 -14.77
C LEU A 14 5.79 -1.42 -13.67
N SER A 15 7.02 -1.88 -13.92
CA SER A 15 7.86 -2.54 -12.91
C SER A 15 8.49 -1.51 -11.97
N LEU A 16 8.59 -1.85 -10.69
CA LEU A 16 9.14 -1.00 -9.64
C LEU A 16 10.23 -1.78 -8.87
N PRO A 17 11.42 -1.21 -8.68
CA PRO A 17 12.41 -1.83 -7.80
C PRO A 17 11.94 -1.75 -6.34
N LEU A 18 12.03 -2.86 -5.62
CA LEU A 18 11.86 -2.89 -4.18
C LEU A 18 13.22 -2.76 -3.46
N GLY A 19 13.19 -2.27 -2.23
CA GLY A 19 14.37 -2.16 -1.37
C GLY A 19 14.43 -3.22 -0.27
N GLY A 20 15.60 -3.32 0.38
CA GLY A 20 15.80 -4.12 1.59
C GLY A 20 15.45 -5.61 1.39
N ASN A 21 14.70 -6.17 2.35
CA ASN A 21 14.34 -7.59 2.37
C ASN A 21 13.46 -8.03 1.20
N LEU A 22 12.84 -7.09 0.49
CA LEU A 22 11.98 -7.36 -0.65
C LEU A 22 12.68 -7.13 -2.01
N ALA A 23 13.93 -6.68 -2.03
CA ALA A 23 14.64 -6.31 -3.26
C ALA A 23 14.77 -7.44 -4.29
N ARG A 24 14.66 -8.70 -3.84
CA ARG A 24 14.68 -9.89 -4.71
C ARG A 24 13.37 -10.15 -5.44
N PHE A 25 12.29 -9.49 -5.07
CA PHE A 25 10.97 -9.75 -5.62
C PHE A 25 10.63 -8.73 -6.71
N GLU A 26 10.08 -9.22 -7.82
CA GLU A 26 9.45 -8.35 -8.80
C GLU A 26 8.26 -7.65 -8.15
N ALA A 27 8.14 -6.35 -8.40
CA ALA A 27 6.96 -5.59 -8.07
C ALA A 27 6.47 -4.77 -9.25
N ARG A 28 5.17 -4.56 -9.30
CA ARG A 28 4.50 -3.76 -10.32
C ARG A 28 3.63 -2.71 -9.66
N ALA A 29 3.54 -1.55 -10.29
CA ALA A 29 2.67 -0.49 -9.80
C ALA A 29 1.20 -0.93 -9.89
N LEU A 30 0.47 -0.81 -8.80
CA LEU A 30 -0.97 -1.01 -8.72
C LEU A 30 -1.58 0.20 -8.02
N VAL A 31 -2.46 0.92 -8.71
CA VAL A 31 -3.26 2.00 -8.11
C VAL A 31 -4.64 1.46 -7.80
N VAL A 32 -5.11 1.66 -6.58
CA VAL A 32 -6.45 1.26 -6.14
C VAL A 32 -7.18 2.46 -5.58
N LYS A 33 -8.47 2.58 -5.90
CA LYS A 33 -9.36 3.51 -5.22
C LYS A 33 -9.89 2.83 -3.97
N ALA A 34 -9.49 3.31 -2.80
CA ALA A 34 -9.74 2.65 -1.52
C ALA A 34 -10.49 3.57 -0.56
N THR A 35 -11.45 2.98 0.15
CA THR A 35 -12.08 3.58 1.33
C THR A 35 -11.37 3.05 2.56
N VAL A 36 -10.91 3.95 3.42
CA VAL A 36 -10.25 3.60 4.69
C VAL A 36 -11.15 4.13 5.80
N GLU A 37 -11.66 3.24 6.64
CA GLU A 37 -12.63 3.57 7.69
C GLU A 37 -13.84 4.38 7.13
N GLN A 38 -14.22 5.47 7.78
CA GLN A 38 -15.30 6.37 7.36
C GLN A 38 -14.88 7.45 6.34
N PHE A 39 -13.62 7.45 5.87
CA PHE A 39 -13.14 8.53 5.02
C PHE A 39 -13.57 8.37 3.56
N PRO A 40 -13.78 9.48 2.82
CA PRO A 40 -13.93 9.48 1.37
C PRO A 40 -12.85 8.64 0.67
N ALA A 41 -13.25 8.00 -0.43
CA ALA A 41 -12.34 7.15 -1.18
C ALA A 41 -11.19 7.95 -1.79
N VAL A 42 -9.96 7.46 -1.61
CA VAL A 42 -8.72 8.05 -2.13
C VAL A 42 -7.98 7.06 -3.03
N ASP A 43 -7.17 7.58 -3.95
CA ASP A 43 -6.29 6.74 -4.76
C ASP A 43 -5.02 6.40 -3.97
N LEU A 44 -4.74 5.11 -3.84
CA LEU A 44 -3.54 4.59 -3.20
C LEU A 44 -2.71 3.79 -4.21
N ALA A 45 -1.46 4.20 -4.42
CA ALA A 45 -0.46 3.49 -5.19
C ALA A 45 0.35 2.47 -4.35
N PHE A 46 0.42 1.23 -4.81
CA PHE A 46 1.18 0.14 -4.20
C PHE A 46 2.23 -0.40 -5.18
N ALA A 47 3.37 -0.81 -4.63
CA ALA A 47 4.26 -1.75 -5.30
C ALA A 47 3.75 -3.17 -4.98
N TRP A 48 3.01 -3.76 -5.91
CA TRP A 48 2.44 -5.08 -5.73
C TRP A 48 3.42 -6.14 -6.20
N THR A 49 3.72 -7.12 -5.34
CA THR A 49 4.55 -8.28 -5.67
C THR A 49 3.75 -9.59 -5.67
N GLN A 50 4.27 -10.62 -6.35
CA GLN A 50 3.69 -11.97 -6.33
C GLN A 50 4.03 -12.76 -5.06
N ASP A 51 4.96 -12.26 -4.22
CA ASP A 51 5.24 -12.92 -2.94
C ASP A 51 4.00 -12.93 -2.04
N LYS A 52 3.62 -14.13 -1.60
CA LYS A 52 2.38 -14.36 -0.83
C LYS A 52 2.51 -13.90 0.62
N TYR A 53 3.74 -13.74 1.11
CA TYR A 53 4.05 -13.42 2.50
C TYR A 53 4.52 -11.98 2.69
N ALA A 54 4.60 -11.20 1.62
CA ALA A 54 4.92 -9.79 1.71
C ALA A 54 3.83 -9.07 2.54
N PRO A 55 4.22 -8.33 3.60
CA PRO A 55 3.26 -7.61 4.42
C PRO A 55 2.63 -6.46 3.64
N LEU A 56 1.44 -6.03 4.05
CA LEU A 56 0.89 -4.75 3.61
C LEU A 56 1.72 -3.63 4.26
N ILE A 57 2.38 -2.83 3.43
CA ILE A 57 3.18 -1.70 3.89
C ILE A 57 2.44 -0.41 3.53
N LEU A 58 2.05 0.35 4.55
CA LEU A 58 1.49 1.69 4.42
C LEU A 58 2.61 2.70 4.66
N GLY A 59 3.13 3.25 3.57
CA GLY A 59 4.36 4.05 3.59
C GLY A 59 4.14 5.54 3.40
N GLN A 60 5.23 6.28 3.62
CA GLN A 60 5.29 7.74 3.52
C GLN A 60 4.89 8.26 2.14
N MET A 61 5.33 7.62 1.06
CA MET A 61 5.17 8.12 -0.31
C MET A 61 3.75 7.99 -0.88
N ASN A 62 2.79 7.48 -0.11
CA ASN A 62 1.43 7.31 -0.60
C ASN A 62 0.41 7.46 0.54
N PHE A 63 0.42 6.53 1.51
CA PHE A 63 -0.58 6.54 2.59
C PHE A 63 -0.47 7.80 3.47
N PHE A 64 0.75 8.22 3.84
CA PHE A 64 0.94 9.43 4.67
C PHE A 64 0.82 10.73 3.87
N LEU A 65 0.76 10.65 2.54
CA LEU A 65 0.36 11.78 1.71
C LEU A 65 -1.15 11.97 1.77
N ALA A 66 -1.91 10.87 1.74
CA ALA A 66 -3.38 10.88 1.77
C ALA A 66 -3.96 11.17 3.17
N PHE A 67 -3.29 10.74 4.24
CA PHE A 67 -3.75 10.89 5.63
C PHE A 67 -2.65 11.47 6.52
N ASP A 68 -3.05 12.22 7.53
CA ASP A 68 -2.16 12.49 8.65
C ASP A 68 -2.13 11.25 9.56
N VAL A 69 -0.92 10.82 9.94
CA VAL A 69 -0.72 9.56 10.66
C VAL A 69 0.04 9.81 11.97
N CYS A 70 -0.53 9.37 13.09
CA CYS A 70 0.07 9.47 14.42
C CYS A 70 0.31 8.08 14.99
N PHE A 71 1.55 7.77 15.38
CA PHE A 71 1.94 6.46 15.91
C PHE A 71 2.02 6.45 17.44
N TYR A 72 1.37 5.46 18.06
CA TYR A 72 1.39 5.22 19.50
C TYR A 72 2.11 3.90 19.78
N ARG A 73 3.44 3.99 19.97
CA ARG A 73 4.32 2.81 20.06
C ARG A 73 3.96 1.85 21.19
N TYR A 74 3.59 2.38 22.36
CA TYR A 74 3.26 1.56 23.53
C TYR A 74 2.00 0.72 23.28
N ASP A 75 0.99 1.34 22.65
CA ASP A 75 -0.30 0.71 22.37
C ASP A 75 -0.29 -0.16 21.10
N LEU A 76 0.83 -0.18 20.37
CA LEU A 76 0.95 -0.81 19.04
C LEU A 76 -0.15 -0.36 18.06
N ALA A 77 -0.56 0.90 18.20
CA ALA A 77 -1.64 1.50 17.43
C ALA A 77 -1.15 2.72 16.65
N PHE A 78 -1.92 3.09 15.64
CA PHE A 78 -1.78 4.38 14.99
C PHE A 78 -3.18 4.95 14.72
N GLU A 79 -3.26 6.27 14.69
CA GLU A 79 -4.46 7.00 14.31
C GLU A 79 -4.25 7.64 12.94
N ILE A 80 -5.37 7.83 12.24
CA ILE A 80 -5.41 8.55 10.97
C ILE A 80 -6.50 9.62 11.01
N SER A 81 -6.20 10.75 10.39
CA SER A 81 -7.19 11.78 10.06
C SER A 81 -7.06 12.19 8.60
N GLN A 82 -8.14 12.75 8.04
CA GLN A 82 -8.03 13.45 6.78
C GLN A 82 -7.26 14.75 6.97
N LYS A 83 -6.50 15.10 5.93
CA LYS A 83 -5.98 16.46 5.76
C LYS A 83 -7.09 17.45 5.44
#